data_AF-A0A9C7SFM2-F1
#
_entry.id   AF-A0A9C7SFM2-F1
#
_cell.length_a   1.000
_cell.length_b   1.000
_cell.length_c   1.000
_cell.angle_alpha   90.00
_cell.angle_beta   90.00
_cell.angle_gamma   90.00
#
_symmetry.space_group_name_H-M   'P 1'
#
loop_
_entity.id
_entity.type
_entity.pdbx_description
1 polymer ?
#
loop_
_entity_poly.entity_id
_entity_poly.type
_entity_poly.pdbx_seq_one_letter_code
_entity_poly.pdbx_strand_id
1 'polypeptide(L)'
;MKRAIFITRTLLAVLMVLTSVQAWSQDDLLEPDKAFVLDEPIVSADKITLNWKIAPGYYLYQNKFSFELKDSSNRLDKPLMPAAILKQDEFFGDVEIYKKSVAIELPVIRSDQSTESVALKVVYQGCNDPLGVCYPPISKELKITLPALPATSALPPVSLPVKKPLSTPATRSGLASLLEQSAGENEYLPPDEAFQLSVISTAANKVFVSLLIAENYYLYRDKFVFKSATPGINIQPYQLPAGDIKEDEFVGRTEVYHYNFTIDLTLSGKSTDGKFKLIAKYQGCADKGICYPPITKTVDVSLGDGISDTERSVIPVASAPEKTNLSRSMSDIPRMDSMPEVSDEQSVMAILAGGSIISTIIAFFLFGLALSMTPCVFPMIPILSGIIVGQGAGITRKKAFMLSVAYVLGMTIM
;
A
#
# COMPACT_ATOMS: atom_id res chain seq x y z
N MET A 1 -77.29 -1.84 24.58
CA MET A 1 -76.52 -2.08 23.34
C MET A 1 -75.57 -0.94 22.94
N LYS A 2 -75.95 0.35 23.02
CA LYS A 2 -75.08 1.48 22.61
C LYS A 2 -73.81 1.70 23.45
N ARG A 3 -73.82 1.35 24.74
CA ARG A 3 -72.62 1.47 25.62
C ARG A 3 -71.55 0.41 25.35
N ALA A 4 -71.95 -0.80 24.96
CA ALA A 4 -70.99 -1.86 24.62
C ALA A 4 -70.19 -1.49 23.35
N ILE A 5 -70.88 -0.97 22.32
CA ILE A 5 -70.26 -0.54 21.05
C ILE A 5 -69.27 0.62 21.26
N PHE A 6 -69.54 1.53 22.19
CA PHE A 6 -68.64 2.66 22.46
C PHE A 6 -67.34 2.21 23.13
N ILE A 7 -67.42 1.25 24.05
CA ILE A 7 -66.25 0.67 24.74
C ILE A 7 -65.42 -0.17 23.76
N THR A 8 -66.05 -0.93 22.86
CA THR A 8 -65.31 -1.71 21.85
C THR A 8 -64.60 -0.81 20.83
N ARG A 9 -65.21 0.33 20.44
CA ARG A 9 -64.56 1.31 19.54
C ARG A 9 -63.45 2.11 20.20
N THR A 10 -63.53 2.39 21.51
CA THR A 10 -62.43 3.04 22.23
C THR A 10 -61.28 2.06 22.52
N LEU A 11 -61.56 0.79 22.82
CA LEU A 11 -60.52 -0.22 23.00
C LEU A 11 -59.78 -0.52 21.69
N LEU A 12 -60.47 -0.52 20.54
CA LEU A 12 -59.85 -0.70 19.22
C LEU A 12 -59.03 0.52 18.78
N ALA A 13 -59.46 1.74 19.16
CA ALA A 13 -58.69 2.96 18.89
C ALA A 13 -57.42 3.06 19.75
N VAL A 14 -57.47 2.63 21.03
CA VAL A 14 -56.29 2.59 21.90
C VAL A 14 -55.31 1.49 21.47
N LEU A 15 -55.80 0.34 20.97
CA LEU A 15 -54.97 -0.72 20.41
C LEU A 15 -54.29 -0.31 19.08
N MET A 16 -54.89 0.61 18.31
CA MET A 16 -54.28 1.18 17.08
C MET A 16 -53.21 2.25 17.35
N VAL A 17 -53.26 2.94 18.50
CA VAL A 17 -52.25 3.94 18.87
C VAL A 17 -51.00 3.27 19.48
N LEU A 18 -51.16 2.11 20.14
CA LEU A 18 -50.07 1.31 20.70
C LEU A 18 -49.27 0.51 19.66
N THR A 19 -49.71 0.42 18.40
CA THR A 19 -48.93 -0.16 17.29
C THR A 19 -47.99 0.83 16.61
N SER A 20 -47.82 2.04 17.16
CA SER A 20 -46.72 2.94 16.80
C SER A 20 -45.41 2.47 17.43
N VAL A 21 -45.12 1.17 17.35
CA VAL A 21 -43.77 0.68 17.52
C VAL A 21 -43.02 1.30 16.35
N GLN A 22 -42.13 2.25 16.63
CA GLN A 22 -41.13 2.65 15.66
C GLN A 22 -40.56 1.35 15.09
N ALA A 23 -40.80 1.11 13.81
CA ALA A 23 -39.99 0.19 13.05
C ALA A 23 -38.60 0.84 13.03
N TRP A 24 -37.75 0.43 13.96
CA TRP A 24 -36.33 0.72 13.89
C TRP A 24 -35.89 0.03 12.61
N SER A 25 -35.57 0.83 11.59
CA SER A 25 -35.09 0.32 10.30
C SER A 25 -33.89 -0.56 10.59
N GLN A 26 -34.02 -1.83 10.25
CA GLN A 26 -32.91 -2.75 10.08
C GLN A 26 -31.90 -2.04 9.16
N ASP A 27 -30.66 -1.89 9.64
CA ASP A 27 -29.59 -1.09 9.03
C ASP A 27 -29.43 -1.35 7.53
N ASP A 28 -30.15 -0.59 6.71
CA ASP A 28 -30.12 -0.72 5.26
C ASP A 28 -28.92 0.07 4.76
N LEU A 29 -27.95 -0.66 4.21
CA LEU A 29 -26.70 -0.10 3.72
C LEU A 29 -26.99 0.87 2.56
N LEU A 30 -26.75 2.17 2.76
CA LEU A 30 -26.93 3.19 1.74
C LEU A 30 -26.07 2.92 0.49
N GLU A 31 -26.52 3.39 -0.67
CA GLU A 31 -25.69 3.40 -1.87
C GLU A 31 -24.53 4.42 -1.72
N PRO A 32 -23.37 4.20 -2.39
CA PRO A 32 -22.21 5.08 -2.26
C PRO A 32 -22.51 6.56 -2.48
N ASP A 33 -23.33 6.88 -3.49
CA ASP A 33 -23.68 8.26 -3.85
C ASP A 33 -24.61 8.93 -2.83
N LYS A 34 -25.32 8.15 -2.02
CA LYS A 34 -26.13 8.64 -0.89
C LYS A 34 -25.32 8.72 0.40
N ALA A 35 -24.36 7.80 0.58
CA ALA A 35 -23.47 7.76 1.73
C ALA A 35 -22.41 8.87 1.69
N PHE A 36 -21.90 9.19 0.51
CA PHE A 36 -20.80 10.13 0.27
C PHE A 36 -21.20 11.15 -0.80
N VAL A 37 -22.01 12.13 -0.42
CA VAL A 37 -22.51 13.14 -1.34
C VAL A 37 -21.42 14.18 -1.59
N LEU A 38 -20.93 14.26 -2.83
CA LEU A 38 -20.02 15.32 -3.28
C LEU A 38 -20.83 16.52 -3.75
N ASP A 39 -20.69 17.65 -3.04
CA ASP A 39 -21.31 18.92 -3.42
C ASP A 39 -20.62 19.54 -4.66
N GLU A 40 -21.25 20.55 -5.26
CA GLU A 40 -20.67 21.27 -6.40
C GLU A 40 -19.30 21.89 -6.03
N PRO A 41 -18.28 21.74 -6.90
CA PRO A 41 -16.94 22.27 -6.65
C PRO A 41 -16.96 23.80 -6.65
N ILE A 42 -16.31 24.41 -5.67
CA ILE A 42 -16.10 25.87 -5.63
C ILE A 42 -14.78 26.16 -6.33
N VAL A 43 -14.83 26.92 -7.43
CA VAL A 43 -13.70 27.11 -8.33
C VAL A 43 -13.22 28.55 -8.26
N SER A 44 -11.98 28.75 -7.83
CA SER A 44 -11.24 30.01 -7.88
C SER A 44 -10.26 29.99 -9.05
N ALA A 45 -9.60 31.13 -9.30
CA ALA A 45 -8.55 31.22 -10.31
C ALA A 45 -7.32 30.35 -9.96
N ASP A 46 -7.06 30.08 -8.69
CA ASP A 46 -5.85 29.42 -8.17
C ASP A 46 -6.14 28.17 -7.33
N LYS A 47 -7.40 27.89 -7.00
CA LYS A 47 -7.79 26.76 -6.16
C LYS A 47 -9.16 26.19 -6.51
N ILE A 48 -9.32 24.89 -6.29
CA ILE A 48 -10.61 24.19 -6.39
C ILE A 48 -10.92 23.61 -5.02
N THR A 49 -12.06 23.97 -4.43
CA THR A 49 -12.52 23.41 -3.15
C THR A 49 -13.62 22.38 -3.38
N LEU A 50 -13.41 21.16 -2.90
CA LEU A 50 -14.34 20.04 -2.97
C LEU A 50 -14.92 19.75 -1.59
N ASN A 51 -16.24 19.63 -1.49
CA ASN A 51 -16.93 19.38 -0.22
C ASN A 51 -17.71 18.07 -0.29
N TRP A 52 -17.48 17.17 0.66
CA TRP A 52 -18.28 15.97 0.85
C TRP A 52 -19.16 16.08 2.09
N LYS A 53 -20.41 15.62 1.96
CA LYS A 53 -21.31 15.30 3.07
C LYS A 53 -21.36 13.79 3.23
N ILE A 54 -21.05 13.33 4.44
CA ILE A 54 -20.92 11.91 4.78
C ILE A 54 -22.09 11.55 5.70
N ALA A 55 -22.86 10.54 5.31
CA ALA A 55 -24.02 10.09 6.06
C ALA A 55 -23.63 9.58 7.47
N PRO A 56 -24.54 9.65 8.47
CA PRO A 56 -24.29 9.11 9.80
C PRO A 56 -23.92 7.61 9.75
N GLY A 57 -22.90 7.21 10.50
CA GLY A 57 -22.39 5.83 10.48
C GLY A 57 -21.43 5.54 9.33
N TYR A 58 -21.14 6.50 8.45
CA TYR A 58 -20.16 6.35 7.37
C TYR A 58 -18.91 7.20 7.61
N TYR A 59 -17.80 6.80 6.98
CA TYR A 59 -16.55 7.55 7.00
C TYR A 59 -15.76 7.36 5.70
N LEU A 60 -14.93 8.34 5.36
CA LEU A 60 -13.99 8.31 4.23
C LEU A 60 -12.56 8.24 4.74
N TYR A 61 -11.71 7.47 4.08
CA TYR A 61 -10.28 7.38 4.43
C TYR A 61 -9.51 8.57 3.85
N GLN A 62 -8.74 9.27 4.68
CA GLN A 62 -7.94 10.41 4.22
C GLN A 62 -6.89 10.00 3.18
N ASN A 63 -6.24 8.84 3.37
CA ASN A 63 -5.21 8.33 2.47
C ASN A 63 -5.75 7.66 1.18
N LYS A 64 -7.08 7.61 0.98
CA LYS A 64 -7.70 7.02 -0.22
C LYS A 64 -8.23 8.06 -1.20
N PHE A 65 -8.00 9.34 -0.95
CA PHE A 65 -8.30 10.40 -1.92
C PHE A 65 -7.20 10.50 -2.98
N SER A 66 -7.60 10.59 -4.25
CA SER A 66 -6.71 10.85 -5.38
C SER A 66 -7.37 11.83 -6.34
N PHE A 67 -6.59 12.80 -6.83
CA PHE A 67 -7.06 13.89 -7.69
C PHE A 67 -6.20 13.95 -8.94
N GLU A 68 -6.84 14.04 -10.11
CA GLU A 68 -6.17 14.11 -11.39
C GLU A 68 -6.90 15.08 -12.31
N LEU A 69 -6.18 16.06 -12.89
CA LEU A 69 -6.71 16.90 -13.96
C LEU A 69 -6.43 16.22 -15.30
N LYS A 70 -7.49 15.99 -16.07
CA LYS A 70 -7.44 15.53 -17.46
C LYS A 70 -7.69 16.68 -18.41
N ASP A 71 -7.16 16.52 -19.62
CA ASP A 71 -7.36 17.43 -20.76
C ASP A 71 -6.87 18.87 -20.50
N SER A 72 -5.82 19.02 -19.68
CA SER A 72 -5.25 20.33 -19.37
C SER A 72 -3.73 20.31 -19.27
N SER A 73 -3.11 21.45 -19.56
CA SER A 73 -1.70 21.72 -19.28
C SER A 73 -1.45 22.19 -17.83
N ASN A 74 -2.52 22.42 -17.08
CA ASN A 74 -2.47 22.83 -15.68
C ASN A 74 -2.23 21.62 -14.77
N ARG A 75 -1.53 21.84 -13.66
CA ARG A 75 -1.20 20.79 -12.68
C ARG A 75 -1.83 21.10 -11.33
N LEU A 76 -2.20 20.07 -10.58
CA LEU A 76 -2.56 20.23 -9.17
C LEU A 76 -1.30 20.22 -8.32
N ASP A 77 -1.25 21.10 -7.34
CA ASP A 77 -0.27 21.04 -6.25
C ASP A 77 -0.77 20.08 -5.15
N LYS A 78 -0.02 19.97 -4.05
CA LYS A 78 -0.39 19.15 -2.89
C LYS A 78 -1.79 19.54 -2.38
N PRO A 79 -2.73 18.59 -2.26
CA PRO A 79 -4.07 18.86 -1.73
C PRO A 79 -3.96 19.31 -0.26
N LEU A 80 -4.62 20.41 0.06
CA LEU A 80 -4.76 20.91 1.42
C LEU A 80 -5.98 20.24 2.04
N MET A 81 -5.69 19.28 2.92
CA MET A 81 -6.67 18.47 3.62
C MET A 81 -6.81 18.93 5.08
N PRO A 82 -8.01 18.93 5.65
CA PRO A 82 -8.22 19.28 7.05
C PRO A 82 -7.75 18.16 7.97
N ALA A 83 -7.66 18.45 9.27
CA ALA A 83 -7.31 17.44 10.27
C ALA A 83 -8.29 16.26 10.24
N ALA A 84 -7.76 15.04 10.14
CA ALA A 84 -8.54 13.81 10.18
C ALA A 84 -8.70 13.29 11.60
N ILE A 85 -9.65 12.38 11.76
CA ILE A 85 -9.90 11.69 13.04
C ILE A 85 -9.17 10.35 12.97
N LEU A 86 -8.32 10.07 13.96
CA LEU A 86 -7.72 8.76 14.12
C LEU A 86 -8.78 7.75 14.56
N LYS A 87 -8.90 6.65 13.82
CA LYS A 87 -9.75 5.51 14.15
C LYS A 87 -8.88 4.27 14.10
N GLN A 88 -8.97 3.45 15.15
CA GLN A 88 -8.43 2.11 15.12
C GLN A 88 -9.43 1.19 14.43
N ASP A 89 -9.05 0.70 13.27
CA ASP A 89 -9.82 -0.23 12.45
C ASP A 89 -9.28 -1.66 12.63
N GLU A 90 -10.19 -2.63 12.74
CA GLU A 90 -9.83 -4.04 12.99
C GLU A 90 -9.07 -4.69 11.82
N PHE A 91 -9.17 -4.13 10.60
CA PHE A 91 -8.51 -4.65 9.40
C PHE A 91 -7.25 -3.86 9.05
N PHE A 92 -7.21 -2.56 9.36
CA PHE A 92 -6.17 -1.65 8.89
C PHE A 92 -5.35 -0.97 9.99
N GLY A 93 -5.65 -1.20 11.27
CA GLY A 93 -4.97 -0.55 12.39
C GLY A 93 -5.36 0.92 12.51
N ASP A 94 -4.43 1.77 12.93
CA ASP A 94 -4.71 3.21 13.08
C ASP A 94 -4.81 3.89 11.71
N VAL A 95 -6.01 4.33 11.39
CA VAL A 95 -6.35 4.98 10.12
C VAL A 95 -6.94 6.37 10.35
N GLU A 96 -6.53 7.30 9.50
CA GLU A 96 -7.07 8.66 9.48
C GLU A 96 -8.34 8.71 8.61
N ILE A 97 -9.43 9.15 9.23
CA ILE A 97 -10.75 9.15 8.60
C ILE A 97 -11.47 10.50 8.75
N TYR A 98 -12.40 10.75 7.85
CA TYR A 98 -13.36 11.85 7.95
C TYR A 98 -14.76 11.32 8.23
N LYS A 99 -15.44 11.94 9.20
CA LYS A 99 -16.84 11.69 9.53
C LYS A 99 -17.65 12.97 9.32
N LYS A 100 -18.94 12.83 9.01
CA LYS A 100 -19.92 13.92 8.78
C LYS A 100 -19.67 14.78 7.53
N SER A 101 -18.49 15.37 7.39
CA SER A 101 -18.14 16.19 6.22
C SER A 101 -16.65 16.40 6.09
N VAL A 102 -16.16 16.62 4.87
CA VAL A 102 -14.77 17.02 4.61
C VAL A 102 -14.73 18.04 3.49
N ALA A 103 -13.92 19.09 3.66
CA ALA A 103 -13.63 20.10 2.65
C ALA A 103 -12.15 20.00 2.27
N ILE A 104 -11.86 19.69 1.01
CA ILE A 104 -10.48 19.53 0.51
C ILE A 104 -10.21 20.65 -0.48
N GLU A 105 -9.13 21.41 -0.28
CA GLU A 105 -8.70 22.44 -1.23
C GLU A 105 -7.58 21.89 -2.12
N LEU A 106 -7.71 22.09 -3.43
CA LEU A 106 -6.76 21.66 -4.45
C LEU A 106 -6.17 22.92 -5.10
N PRO A 107 -4.94 23.33 -4.72
CA PRO A 107 -4.27 24.44 -5.40
C PRO A 107 -3.93 24.04 -6.85
N VAL A 108 -4.16 24.96 -7.79
CA VAL A 108 -3.95 24.73 -9.22
C VAL A 108 -2.78 25.57 -9.71
N ILE A 109 -1.74 24.91 -10.19
CA ILE A 109 -0.62 25.53 -10.88
C ILE A 109 -1.01 25.71 -12.34
N ARG A 110 -1.19 26.97 -12.74
CA ARG A 110 -1.61 27.32 -14.10
C ARG A 110 -0.44 27.55 -15.03
N SER A 111 -0.56 27.01 -16.24
CA SER A 111 0.38 27.23 -17.33
C SER A 111 -0.01 28.44 -18.19
N ASP A 112 -1.30 28.75 -18.27
CA ASP A 112 -1.85 29.92 -18.97
C ASP A 112 -2.88 30.63 -18.08
N GLN A 113 -3.01 31.95 -18.25
CA GLN A 113 -3.95 32.79 -17.49
C GLN A 113 -5.35 32.86 -18.10
N SER A 114 -5.61 32.09 -19.15
CA SER A 114 -6.89 32.05 -19.86
C SER A 114 -7.94 31.18 -19.16
N THR A 115 -9.22 31.40 -19.52
CA THR A 115 -10.34 30.58 -19.05
C THR A 115 -10.30 29.24 -19.77
N GLU A 116 -10.20 28.14 -19.03
CA GLU A 116 -10.08 26.79 -19.57
C GLU A 116 -11.09 25.86 -18.90
N SER A 117 -11.73 25.00 -19.68
CA SER A 117 -12.60 23.95 -19.15
C SER A 117 -11.80 22.65 -19.05
N VAL A 118 -11.68 22.12 -17.84
CA VAL A 118 -10.85 20.97 -17.47
C VAL A 118 -11.70 19.86 -16.85
N ALA A 119 -11.30 18.60 -17.03
CA ALA A 119 -11.97 17.47 -16.41
C ALA A 119 -11.21 17.03 -15.15
N LEU A 120 -11.80 17.21 -13.97
CA LEU A 120 -11.24 16.77 -12.71
C LEU A 120 -11.75 15.36 -12.37
N LYS A 121 -10.85 14.38 -12.37
CA LYS A 121 -11.12 13.03 -11.87
C LYS A 121 -10.77 12.96 -10.40
N VAL A 122 -11.73 12.52 -9.59
CA VAL A 122 -11.61 12.36 -8.14
C VAL A 122 -11.89 10.91 -7.79
N VAL A 123 -10.99 10.28 -7.05
CA VAL A 123 -11.15 8.91 -6.53
C VAL A 123 -11.13 8.97 -5.01
N TYR A 124 -12.07 8.28 -4.35
CA TYR A 124 -12.14 8.19 -2.89
C TYR A 124 -12.73 6.84 -2.46
N GLN A 125 -12.54 6.48 -1.19
CA GLN A 125 -13.06 5.25 -0.62
C GLN A 125 -13.53 5.47 0.83
N GLY A 126 -14.59 4.77 1.22
CA GLY A 126 -15.13 4.80 2.57
C GLY A 126 -15.80 3.51 2.97
N CYS A 127 -16.20 3.44 4.24
CA CYS A 127 -16.89 2.30 4.82
C CYS A 127 -18.04 2.74 5.73
N ASN A 128 -18.87 1.76 6.09
CA ASN A 128 -19.91 1.87 7.10
C ASN A 128 -19.40 1.28 8.42
N ASP A 129 -19.39 2.09 9.48
CA ASP A 129 -18.93 1.72 10.83
C ASP A 129 -19.87 0.67 11.48
N PRO A 130 -21.22 0.85 11.46
CA PRO A 130 -22.14 -0.11 12.10
C PRO A 130 -22.13 -1.52 11.51
N LEU A 131 -22.00 -1.65 10.20
CA LEU A 131 -22.06 -2.93 9.48
C LEU A 131 -20.69 -3.50 9.14
N GLY A 132 -19.61 -2.74 9.34
CA GLY A 132 -18.24 -3.15 8.96
C GLY A 132 -18.04 -3.33 7.46
N VAL A 133 -18.92 -2.76 6.62
CA VAL A 133 -18.86 -2.93 5.15
C VAL A 133 -18.09 -1.78 4.51
N CYS A 134 -17.06 -2.13 3.73
CA CYS A 134 -16.28 -1.19 2.95
C CYS A 134 -16.68 -1.17 1.48
N TYR A 135 -16.82 0.02 0.91
CA TYR A 135 -17.10 0.19 -0.52
C TYR A 135 -15.81 0.06 -1.34
N PRO A 136 -15.89 -0.37 -2.61
CA PRO A 136 -14.76 -0.29 -3.53
C PRO A 136 -14.39 1.19 -3.81
N PRO A 137 -13.19 1.46 -4.37
CA PRO A 137 -12.81 2.82 -4.77
C PRO A 137 -13.83 3.43 -5.75
N ILE A 138 -14.36 4.61 -5.40
CA ILE A 138 -15.36 5.34 -6.16
C ILE A 138 -14.64 6.40 -6.99
N SER A 139 -14.86 6.42 -8.30
CA SER A 139 -14.30 7.44 -9.21
C SER A 139 -15.41 8.34 -9.75
N LYS A 140 -15.24 9.65 -9.62
CA LYS A 140 -16.12 10.69 -10.18
C LYS A 140 -15.32 11.59 -11.12
N GLU A 141 -15.89 11.92 -12.27
CA GLU A 141 -15.31 12.89 -13.20
C GLU A 141 -16.19 14.14 -13.24
N LEU A 142 -15.62 15.29 -12.92
CA LEU A 142 -16.28 16.59 -12.84
C LEU A 142 -15.75 17.49 -13.96
N LYS A 143 -16.64 18.13 -14.70
CA LYS A 143 -16.24 19.17 -15.67
C LYS A 143 -16.22 20.51 -14.95
N ILE A 144 -15.05 21.14 -14.92
CA ILE A 144 -14.79 22.38 -14.17
C ILE A 144 -14.30 23.45 -15.15
N THR A 145 -14.80 24.67 -15.02
CA THR A 145 -14.28 25.82 -15.78
C THR A 145 -13.44 26.69 -14.86
N LEU A 146 -12.14 26.74 -15.10
CA LEU A 146 -11.21 27.59 -14.36
C LEU A 146 -11.31 29.03 -14.91
N PRO A 147 -11.71 30.04 -14.11
CA PRO A 147 -11.88 31.42 -14.59
C PRO A 147 -10.52 32.06 -14.86
N ALA A 148 -10.39 32.98 -15.82
CA ALA A 148 -9.13 33.71 -16.04
C ALA A 148 -8.65 34.46 -14.78
N LEU A 149 -7.33 34.51 -14.56
CA LEU A 149 -6.76 35.28 -13.45
C LEU A 149 -7.06 36.78 -13.68
N PRO A 150 -7.53 37.53 -12.66
CA PRO A 150 -7.71 38.96 -12.82
C PRO A 150 -6.34 39.61 -13.07
N ALA A 151 -6.15 40.19 -14.25
CA ALA A 151 -5.03 41.07 -14.51
C ALA A 151 -5.02 42.15 -13.44
N THR A 152 -3.93 42.23 -12.67
CA THR A 152 -3.69 43.34 -11.75
C THR A 152 -3.69 44.61 -12.60
N SER A 153 -4.81 45.32 -12.58
CA SER A 153 -4.94 46.63 -13.21
C SER A 153 -3.97 47.56 -12.49
N ALA A 154 -2.90 47.92 -13.19
CA ALA A 154 -1.95 48.93 -12.74
C ALA A 154 -2.70 50.25 -12.51
N LEU A 155 -2.84 50.63 -11.24
CA LEU A 155 -3.24 51.99 -10.87
C LEU A 155 -2.08 52.96 -11.17
N PRO A 156 -2.37 54.21 -11.59
CA PRO A 156 -1.38 55.17 -12.05
C PRO A 156 -0.52 55.70 -10.88
N PRO A 157 0.70 56.22 -11.14
CA PRO A 157 1.62 56.64 -10.09
C PRO A 157 1.20 58.00 -9.52
N VAL A 158 0.78 58.01 -8.25
CA VAL A 158 0.73 59.24 -7.44
C VAL A 158 2.08 59.41 -6.75
N SER A 159 2.77 60.49 -7.08
CA SER A 159 4.08 60.88 -6.55
C SER A 159 3.90 61.87 -5.40
N LEU A 160 4.55 61.62 -4.25
CA LEU A 160 4.88 62.64 -3.24
C LEU A 160 6.07 62.16 -2.36
N PRO A 161 6.82 63.09 -1.71
CA PRO A 161 8.28 63.05 -1.67
C PRO A 161 8.91 62.41 -0.41
N VAL A 162 10.16 62.02 -0.61
CA VAL A 162 11.12 61.48 0.35
C VAL A 162 11.37 62.43 1.53
N LYS A 163 11.29 61.90 2.76
CA LYS A 163 12.07 62.34 3.92
C LYS A 163 12.57 61.12 4.71
N LYS A 164 13.88 60.90 4.67
CA LYS A 164 14.68 60.22 5.72
C LYS A 164 14.89 61.22 6.88
N PRO A 165 15.25 60.84 8.13
CA PRO A 165 16.27 59.82 8.46
C PRO A 165 15.92 58.91 9.69
N LEU A 166 16.38 57.66 9.70
CA LEU A 166 17.50 57.12 10.52
C LEU A 166 17.20 56.87 12.01
N SER A 167 17.07 55.59 12.39
CA SER A 167 17.84 55.00 13.52
C SER A 167 17.64 53.48 13.69
N THR A 168 18.80 52.83 13.89
CA THR A 168 19.08 51.53 14.54
C THR A 168 18.86 50.18 13.82
N PRO A 169 19.81 49.23 13.99
CA PRO A 169 19.85 47.95 13.27
C PRO A 169 19.12 46.85 14.06
N ALA A 170 18.23 46.12 13.40
CA ALA A 170 17.71 44.87 13.92
C ALA A 170 18.23 43.74 13.02
N THR A 171 19.14 43.00 13.62
CA THR A 171 19.76 41.76 13.19
C THR A 171 18.76 40.79 12.55
N ARG A 172 19.14 40.27 11.38
CA ARG A 172 18.55 39.09 10.75
C ARG A 172 18.59 37.92 11.73
N SER A 173 17.50 37.65 12.45
CA SER A 173 17.42 36.46 13.33
C SER A 173 15.98 36.05 13.62
N GLY A 174 15.12 36.02 12.60
CA GLY A 174 13.72 35.57 12.76
C GLY A 174 13.22 34.59 11.70
N LEU A 175 13.94 34.45 10.58
CA LEU A 175 13.49 33.61 9.45
C LEU A 175 14.18 32.23 9.39
N ALA A 176 15.24 32.01 10.18
CA ALA A 176 15.82 30.68 10.36
C ALA A 176 15.01 29.85 11.37
N SER A 177 14.49 30.48 12.44
CA SER A 177 13.71 29.79 13.48
C SER A 177 12.29 29.40 13.05
N LEU A 178 11.79 29.89 11.91
CA LEU A 178 10.50 29.48 11.35
C LEU A 178 10.62 28.36 10.29
N LEU A 179 11.84 27.99 9.91
CA LEU A 179 12.12 26.79 9.10
C LEU A 179 12.37 25.55 9.97
N GLU A 180 12.43 25.69 11.30
CA GLU A 180 12.56 24.59 12.27
C GLU A 180 11.21 24.18 12.89
N GLN A 181 10.11 24.84 12.52
CA GLN A 181 8.77 24.60 13.09
C GLN A 181 7.76 24.07 12.05
N SER A 182 8.24 23.25 11.12
CA SER A 182 7.41 22.41 10.25
C SER A 182 7.95 20.98 10.13
N ALA A 183 8.55 20.48 11.21
CA ALA A 183 9.02 19.11 11.38
C ALA A 183 8.08 18.30 12.30
N GLY A 184 6.79 18.30 11.96
CA GLY A 184 5.72 17.53 12.57
C GLY A 184 4.42 18.02 11.93
N GLU A 185 3.59 17.23 11.26
CA GLU A 185 3.24 15.83 11.43
C GLU A 185 2.93 15.21 10.05
N ASN A 186 3.96 14.73 9.34
CA ASN A 186 3.81 13.56 8.47
C ASN A 186 4.73 12.55 9.14
N GLU A 187 4.19 11.72 10.05
CA GLU A 187 5.05 10.84 10.84
C GLU A 187 5.81 9.82 9.96
N TYR A 188 5.34 9.62 8.72
CA TYR A 188 6.03 8.83 7.71
C TYR A 188 6.05 9.47 6.31
N LEU A 189 7.23 9.51 5.69
CA LEU A 189 7.47 9.87 4.29
C LEU A 189 6.99 8.77 3.34
N PRO A 190 6.51 9.10 2.13
CA PRO A 190 6.24 8.08 1.11
C PRO A 190 7.53 7.39 0.63
N PRO A 191 7.47 6.15 0.09
CA PRO A 191 8.65 5.37 -0.29
C PRO A 191 9.59 6.10 -1.25
N ASP A 192 9.04 6.92 -2.14
CA ASP A 192 9.81 7.63 -3.17
C ASP A 192 10.55 8.85 -2.60
N GLU A 193 10.06 9.43 -1.50
CA GLU A 193 10.74 10.49 -0.75
C GLU A 193 11.72 9.91 0.27
N ALA A 194 11.33 8.80 0.91
CA ALA A 194 12.14 8.09 1.90
C ALA A 194 13.35 7.39 1.27
N PHE A 195 13.23 6.87 0.04
CA PHE A 195 14.26 6.10 -0.65
C PHE A 195 14.45 6.61 -2.08
N GLN A 196 15.32 7.60 -2.23
CA GLN A 196 15.62 8.23 -3.51
C GLN A 196 16.75 7.46 -4.20
N LEU A 197 16.39 6.69 -5.22
CA LEU A 197 17.32 5.91 -6.04
C LEU A 197 17.77 6.73 -7.27
N SER A 198 19.08 6.92 -7.38
CA SER A 198 19.75 7.58 -8.51
C SER A 198 20.70 6.61 -9.20
N VAL A 199 20.67 6.57 -10.53
CA VAL A 199 21.51 5.67 -11.33
C VAL A 199 22.24 6.47 -12.38
N ILE A 200 23.56 6.38 -12.41
CA ILE A 200 24.40 7.05 -13.39
C ILE A 200 25.32 6.03 -14.07
N SER A 201 25.52 6.18 -15.39
CA SER A 201 26.53 5.41 -16.11
C SER A 201 27.86 6.14 -16.01
N THR A 202 28.88 5.47 -15.47
CA THR A 202 30.24 6.05 -15.32
C THR A 202 31.19 5.55 -16.42
N ALA A 203 30.90 4.37 -17.00
CA ALA A 203 31.63 3.81 -18.14
C ALA A 203 30.68 2.90 -18.96
N ALA A 204 31.16 2.43 -20.12
CA ALA A 204 30.39 1.55 -21.00
C ALA A 204 29.87 0.28 -20.29
N ASN A 205 30.57 -0.23 -19.27
CA ASN A 205 30.19 -1.43 -18.52
C ASN A 205 30.01 -1.20 -17.01
N LYS A 206 30.06 0.05 -16.52
CA LYS A 206 29.90 0.36 -15.09
C LYS A 206 28.74 1.31 -14.86
N VAL A 207 27.83 0.87 -13.99
CA VAL A 207 26.67 1.62 -13.54
C VAL A 207 26.82 1.87 -12.05
N PHE A 208 26.76 3.14 -11.66
CA PHE A 208 26.83 3.56 -10.28
C PHE A 208 25.41 3.80 -9.79
N VAL A 209 25.01 3.08 -8.75
CA VAL A 209 23.70 3.22 -8.11
C VAL A 209 23.92 3.91 -6.77
N SER A 210 23.32 5.08 -6.59
CA SER A 210 23.35 5.86 -5.36
C SER A 210 21.95 5.89 -4.76
N LEU A 211 21.81 5.46 -3.51
CA LEU A 211 20.56 5.60 -2.76
C LEU A 211 20.74 6.62 -1.65
N LEU A 212 19.77 7.54 -1.55
CA LEU A 212 19.60 8.45 -0.43
C LEU A 212 18.35 8.01 0.37
N ILE A 213 18.53 7.85 1.66
CA ILE A 213 17.58 7.37 2.65
C ILE A 213 17.30 8.54 3.61
N ALA A 214 16.03 8.84 3.83
CA ALA A 214 15.63 9.89 4.76
C ALA A 214 15.98 9.55 6.23
N GLU A 215 16.02 10.56 7.10
CA GLU A 215 16.27 10.35 8.53
C GLU A 215 15.17 9.50 9.18
N ASN A 216 15.57 8.59 10.07
CA ASN A 216 14.70 7.59 10.72
C ASN A 216 14.14 6.52 9.77
N TYR A 217 14.82 6.27 8.66
CA TYR A 217 14.54 5.17 7.72
C TYR A 217 15.77 4.31 7.50
N TYR A 218 15.52 3.05 7.19
CA TYR A 218 16.57 2.10 6.85
C TYR A 218 16.15 1.15 5.72
N LEU A 219 17.15 0.66 4.98
CA LEU A 219 16.97 -0.35 3.94
C LEU A 219 17.69 -1.64 4.34
N TYR A 220 17.04 -2.79 4.15
CA TYR A 220 17.62 -4.09 4.44
C TYR A 220 18.69 -4.46 3.42
N ARG A 221 19.90 -4.79 3.89
CA ARG A 221 21.01 -5.14 3.02
C ARG A 221 20.75 -6.40 2.20
N ASP A 222 20.13 -7.42 2.79
CA ASP A 222 19.84 -8.72 2.17
C ASP A 222 18.68 -8.69 1.17
N LYS A 223 17.92 -7.59 1.11
CA LYS A 223 16.75 -7.44 0.22
C LYS A 223 17.04 -6.70 -1.09
N PHE A 224 18.29 -6.31 -1.34
CA PHE A 224 18.69 -5.68 -2.61
C PHE A 224 18.85 -6.74 -3.70
N VAL A 225 18.10 -6.56 -4.80
CA VAL A 225 18.20 -7.40 -5.99
C VAL A 225 18.18 -6.53 -7.24
N PHE A 226 19.28 -6.56 -7.99
CA PHE A 226 19.38 -5.90 -9.30
C PHE A 226 19.20 -6.91 -10.42
N LYS A 227 18.35 -6.57 -11.40
CA LYS A 227 18.14 -7.35 -12.63
C LYS A 227 18.17 -6.45 -13.86
N SER A 228 18.59 -7.02 -14.97
CA SER A 228 18.44 -6.40 -16.29
C SER A 228 17.06 -6.73 -16.86
N ALA A 229 16.34 -5.74 -17.38
CA ALA A 229 15.17 -5.96 -18.23
C ALA A 229 15.52 -6.01 -19.72
N THR A 230 16.75 -5.67 -20.10
CA THR A 230 17.20 -5.64 -21.50
C THR A 230 17.79 -6.99 -21.89
N PRO A 231 17.26 -7.66 -22.94
CA PRO A 231 17.83 -8.91 -23.45
C PRO A 231 19.30 -8.72 -23.88
N GLY A 232 20.18 -9.64 -23.49
CA GLY A 232 21.59 -9.61 -23.87
C GLY A 232 22.52 -8.80 -22.95
N ILE A 233 22.00 -8.17 -21.90
CA ILE A 233 22.79 -7.51 -20.85
C ILE A 233 22.54 -8.21 -19.52
N ASN A 234 23.60 -8.71 -18.89
CA ASN A 234 23.57 -9.33 -17.56
C ASN A 234 24.39 -8.51 -16.57
N ILE A 235 23.91 -8.45 -15.33
CA ILE A 235 24.62 -7.81 -14.22
C ILE A 235 25.51 -8.86 -13.57
N GLN A 236 26.81 -8.59 -13.48
CA GLN A 236 27.77 -9.45 -12.79
C GLN A 236 27.52 -9.45 -11.27
N PRO A 237 28.06 -10.42 -10.52
CA PRO A 237 28.01 -10.40 -9.07
C PRO A 237 28.51 -9.05 -8.54
N TYR A 238 27.73 -8.42 -7.69
CA TYR A 238 28.03 -7.11 -7.10
C TYR A 238 28.28 -7.27 -5.61
N GLN A 239 29.16 -6.43 -5.08
CA GLN A 239 29.44 -6.38 -3.66
C GLN A 239 28.61 -5.25 -3.04
N LEU A 240 27.78 -5.59 -2.06
CA LEU A 240 27.08 -4.61 -1.24
C LEU A 240 28.04 -4.11 -0.14
N PRO A 241 28.10 -2.79 0.15
CA PRO A 241 28.95 -2.25 1.21
C PRO A 241 28.60 -2.85 2.58
N ALA A 242 29.43 -2.64 3.60
CA ALA A 242 29.08 -3.06 4.95
C ALA A 242 27.89 -2.22 5.46
N GLY A 243 26.88 -2.89 6.02
CA GLY A 243 25.74 -2.23 6.67
C GLY A 243 25.92 -2.14 8.18
N ASP A 244 25.06 -1.36 8.83
CA ASP A 244 24.95 -1.29 10.27
C ASP A 244 24.16 -2.50 10.78
N ILE A 245 24.59 -3.10 11.89
CA ILE A 245 23.83 -4.18 12.53
C ILE A 245 22.69 -3.56 13.34
N LYS A 246 21.45 -3.89 12.98
CA LYS A 246 20.23 -3.50 13.68
C LYS A 246 19.49 -4.74 14.17
N GLU A 247 18.94 -4.67 15.37
CA GLU A 247 18.03 -5.69 15.89
C GLU A 247 16.60 -5.22 15.63
N ASP A 248 15.97 -5.85 14.64
CA ASP A 248 14.60 -5.57 14.22
C ASP A 248 13.63 -6.48 14.98
N GLU A 249 12.47 -5.96 15.40
CA GLU A 249 11.50 -6.71 16.21
C GLU A 249 10.83 -7.87 15.42
N PHE A 250 10.75 -7.76 14.09
CA PHE A 250 10.12 -8.74 13.22
C PHE A 250 11.13 -9.69 12.56
N VAL A 251 12.33 -9.18 12.25
CA VAL A 251 13.36 -9.93 11.50
C VAL A 251 14.51 -10.40 12.40
N GLY A 252 14.68 -9.80 13.58
CA GLY A 252 15.80 -10.04 14.48
C GLY A 252 17.07 -9.29 14.05
N ARG A 253 18.23 -9.82 14.41
CA ARG A 253 19.53 -9.21 14.13
C ARG A 253 19.87 -9.26 12.63
N THR A 254 19.86 -8.11 11.97
CA THR A 254 20.06 -7.96 10.53
C THR A 254 20.97 -6.77 10.20
N GLU A 255 21.50 -6.73 8.98
CA GLU A 255 22.30 -5.62 8.46
C GLU A 255 21.42 -4.66 7.66
N VAL A 256 21.52 -3.37 7.96
CA VAL A 256 20.72 -2.31 7.35
C VAL A 256 21.59 -1.14 6.90
N TYR A 257 21.06 -0.31 6.01
CA TYR A 257 21.69 0.95 5.60
C TYR A 257 20.87 2.14 6.07
N HIS A 258 21.57 3.15 6.57
CA HIS A 258 21.02 4.48 6.88
C HIS A 258 21.66 5.54 5.97
N TYR A 259 20.98 6.69 5.85
CA TYR A 259 21.46 7.88 5.15
C TYR A 259 21.74 7.71 3.66
N ASN A 260 22.92 7.23 3.26
CA ASN A 260 23.25 7.02 1.87
C ASN A 260 24.31 5.95 1.72
N PHE A 261 24.25 5.26 0.59
CA PHE A 261 25.27 4.31 0.22
C PHE A 261 25.25 4.14 -1.30
N THR A 262 26.36 3.62 -1.80
CA THR A 262 26.59 3.50 -3.24
C THR A 262 26.97 2.08 -3.59
N ILE A 263 26.50 1.63 -4.75
CA ILE A 263 26.75 0.29 -5.26
C ILE A 263 27.31 0.41 -6.68
N ASP A 264 28.44 -0.26 -6.90
CA ASP A 264 29.04 -0.42 -8.20
C ASP A 264 28.50 -1.68 -8.89
N LEU A 265 27.73 -1.51 -9.95
CA LEU A 265 27.25 -2.60 -10.80
C LEU A 265 28.12 -2.70 -12.05
N THR A 266 28.65 -3.90 -12.30
CA THR A 266 29.36 -4.21 -13.55
C THR A 266 28.42 -4.95 -14.49
N LEU A 267 28.27 -4.44 -15.71
CA LEU A 267 27.45 -5.05 -16.75
C LEU A 267 28.31 -5.92 -17.66
N SER A 268 27.70 -6.98 -18.19
CA SER A 268 28.29 -7.89 -19.16
C SER A 268 27.31 -8.15 -20.29
N GLY A 269 27.83 -8.31 -21.51
CA GLY A 269 27.02 -8.48 -22.72
C GLY A 269 26.99 -7.23 -23.59
N LYS A 270 26.18 -7.26 -24.67
CA LYS A 270 26.15 -6.21 -25.69
C LYS A 270 24.78 -5.54 -25.71
N SER A 271 24.77 -4.22 -25.51
CA SER A 271 23.58 -3.40 -25.79
C SER A 271 23.52 -3.10 -27.28
N THR A 272 22.42 -3.46 -27.95
CA THR A 272 22.20 -3.16 -29.38
C THR A 272 21.83 -1.69 -29.62
N ASP A 273 21.26 -1.00 -28.63
CA ASP A 273 20.70 0.36 -28.79
C ASP A 273 21.34 1.40 -27.85
N GLY A 274 22.41 1.05 -27.12
CA GLY A 274 23.03 1.92 -26.11
C GLY A 274 22.10 2.27 -24.93
N LYS A 275 20.97 1.56 -24.80
CA LYS A 275 19.98 1.74 -23.73
C LYS A 275 19.84 0.46 -22.91
N PHE A 276 19.73 0.62 -21.61
CA PHE A 276 19.59 -0.47 -20.66
C PHE A 276 18.56 -0.12 -19.59
N LYS A 277 17.59 -1.02 -19.37
CA LYS A 277 16.61 -0.90 -18.28
C LYS A 277 17.09 -1.69 -17.07
N LEU A 278 17.44 -0.98 -16.00
CA LEU A 278 17.78 -1.55 -14.71
C LEU A 278 16.52 -1.74 -13.87
N ILE A 279 16.28 -2.95 -13.38
CA ILE A 279 15.28 -3.23 -12.36
C ILE A 279 15.99 -3.35 -11.02
N ALA A 280 15.74 -2.40 -10.11
CA ALA A 280 16.20 -2.42 -8.73
C ALA A 280 15.04 -2.83 -7.82
N LYS A 281 15.18 -3.94 -7.10
CA LYS A 281 14.27 -4.36 -6.03
C LYS A 281 14.94 -4.15 -4.69
N TYR A 282 14.21 -3.54 -3.75
CA TYR A 282 14.70 -3.30 -2.40
C TYR A 282 13.52 -3.14 -1.44
N GLN A 283 13.81 -3.25 -0.15
CA GLN A 283 12.82 -3.11 0.90
C GLN A 283 13.42 -2.35 2.09
N GLY A 284 12.62 -1.49 2.70
CA GLY A 284 13.01 -0.73 3.88
C GLY A 284 11.86 -0.51 4.84
N CYS A 285 12.20 0.01 6.00
CA CYS A 285 11.25 0.36 7.05
C CYS A 285 11.62 1.72 7.64
N ALA A 286 10.64 2.34 8.29
CA ALA A 286 10.84 3.43 9.21
C ALA A 286 11.24 2.88 10.58
N ASP A 287 12.15 3.55 11.29
CA ASP A 287 12.55 3.19 12.65
C ASP A 287 11.38 3.18 13.64
N LYS A 288 10.30 3.89 13.32
CA LYS A 288 9.08 3.96 14.12
C LYS A 288 8.09 2.80 13.89
N GLY A 289 8.51 1.74 13.19
CA GLY A 289 7.80 0.45 13.17
C GLY A 289 6.96 0.15 11.94
N ILE A 290 7.04 0.96 10.87
CA ILE A 290 6.35 0.67 9.60
C ILE A 290 7.34 0.18 8.56
N CYS A 291 7.10 -1.03 8.03
CA CYS A 291 7.84 -1.58 6.91
C CYS A 291 7.09 -1.40 5.59
N TYR A 292 7.81 -0.93 4.56
CA TYR A 292 7.26 -0.82 3.22
C TYR A 292 7.24 -2.20 2.52
N PRO A 293 6.28 -2.45 1.62
CA PRO A 293 6.30 -3.64 0.77
C PRO A 293 7.52 -3.61 -0.16
N PRO A 294 7.94 -4.75 -0.74
CA PRO A 294 9.06 -4.80 -1.68
C PRO A 294 8.88 -3.81 -2.84
N ILE A 295 9.77 -2.84 -2.93
CA ILE A 295 9.74 -1.76 -3.92
C ILE A 295 10.48 -2.24 -5.16
N THR A 296 9.88 -2.06 -6.34
CA THR A 296 10.54 -2.35 -7.63
C THR A 296 10.61 -1.06 -8.44
N LYS A 297 11.83 -0.58 -8.71
CA LYS A 297 12.09 0.59 -9.56
C LYS A 297 12.73 0.16 -10.87
N THR A 298 12.18 0.63 -11.98
CA THR A 298 12.76 0.43 -13.31
C THR A 298 13.35 1.76 -13.78
N VAL A 299 14.65 1.78 -14.05
CA VAL A 299 15.38 2.98 -14.48
C VAL A 299 15.96 2.76 -15.87
N ASP A 300 15.71 3.69 -16.77
CA ASP A 300 16.32 3.75 -18.09
C ASP A 300 17.72 4.40 -17.99
N VAL A 301 18.75 3.64 -18.32
CA VAL A 301 20.16 4.09 -18.32
C VAL A 301 20.66 4.09 -19.76
N SER A 302 21.14 5.26 -20.21
CA SER A 302 21.89 5.37 -21.46
C SER A 302 23.35 5.00 -21.19
N LEU A 303 23.82 3.94 -21.83
CA LEU A 303 25.21 3.49 -21.77
C LEU A 303 26.00 4.29 -22.81
N GLY A 304 27.10 4.91 -22.39
CA GLY A 304 28.08 5.45 -23.34
C GLY A 304 28.62 4.35 -24.24
N ASP A 305 28.88 4.67 -25.50
CA ASP A 305 29.23 3.76 -26.61
C ASP A 305 29.95 2.46 -26.20
N GLY A 306 29.33 1.33 -26.56
CA GLY A 306 30.00 0.07 -26.84
C GLY A 306 30.70 -0.64 -25.68
N ILE A 307 30.00 -1.62 -25.10
CA ILE A 307 30.61 -2.67 -24.26
C ILE A 307 31.47 -3.57 -25.17
N SER A 308 32.76 -3.26 -25.30
CA SER A 308 33.74 -4.15 -25.92
C SER A 308 34.46 -4.93 -24.84
N ASP A 309 34.12 -6.22 -24.73
CA ASP A 309 34.99 -7.21 -24.12
C ASP A 309 36.31 -7.23 -24.88
N THR A 310 37.35 -6.61 -24.32
CA THR A 310 38.72 -6.91 -24.69
C THR A 310 39.37 -7.60 -23.52
N GLU A 311 39.45 -8.91 -23.68
CA GLU A 311 40.30 -9.84 -22.97
C GLU A 311 41.72 -9.25 -22.77
N ARG A 312 42.27 -9.52 -21.58
CA ARG A 312 43.69 -9.85 -21.37
C ARG A 312 44.70 -8.70 -21.45
N SER A 313 45.10 -8.22 -20.27
CA SER A 313 46.50 -7.80 -20.07
C SER A 313 47.07 -8.52 -18.85
N VAL A 314 47.99 -9.43 -19.17
CA VAL A 314 48.82 -10.21 -18.26
C VAL A 314 50.00 -9.33 -17.83
N ILE A 315 50.25 -9.20 -16.53
CA ILE A 315 51.61 -8.98 -16.02
C ILE A 315 51.85 -9.98 -14.89
N PRO A 316 52.95 -10.76 -14.96
CA PRO A 316 53.22 -11.87 -14.06
C PRO A 316 53.89 -11.38 -12.77
N VAL A 317 53.53 -11.96 -11.63
CA VAL A 317 54.39 -11.96 -10.44
C VAL A 317 54.46 -13.37 -9.89
N ALA A 318 55.70 -13.80 -9.71
CA ALA A 318 56.16 -15.12 -9.33
C ALA A 318 55.61 -15.61 -7.99
N SER A 319 55.49 -16.94 -7.86
CA SER A 319 55.99 -17.71 -6.70
C SER A 319 55.79 -19.21 -6.93
N ALA A 320 56.86 -19.97 -6.69
CA ALA A 320 56.88 -21.42 -6.45
C ALA A 320 57.97 -21.66 -5.38
N PRO A 321 58.05 -22.81 -4.69
CA PRO A 321 57.02 -23.81 -4.36
C PRO A 321 57.07 -24.28 -2.87
N GLU A 322 56.15 -25.22 -2.55
CA GLU A 322 56.40 -26.45 -1.76
C GLU A 322 56.10 -26.52 -0.25
N LYS A 323 55.51 -27.70 0.08
CA LYS A 323 55.51 -28.48 1.35
C LYS A 323 54.37 -28.21 2.34
N THR A 324 53.78 -29.18 3.04
CA THR A 324 53.73 -30.65 3.02
C THR A 324 52.63 -31.03 4.03
N ASN A 325 51.89 -32.11 3.76
CA ASN A 325 50.95 -32.78 4.66
C ASN A 325 51.51 -33.07 6.07
N LEU A 326 50.65 -33.04 7.11
CA LEU A 326 50.62 -34.09 8.13
C LEU A 326 49.30 -34.12 8.95
N SER A 327 48.47 -35.12 8.61
CA SER A 327 47.75 -36.08 9.48
C SER A 327 47.27 -35.65 10.89
N ARG A 328 45.96 -35.82 11.19
CA ARG A 328 45.49 -36.95 12.02
C ARG A 328 43.96 -37.08 12.09
N SER A 329 43.54 -38.34 12.19
CA SER A 329 42.20 -38.92 12.19
C SER A 329 41.42 -38.80 13.52
N MET A 330 40.10 -39.05 13.39
CA MET A 330 39.13 -39.62 14.37
C MET A 330 38.51 -38.74 15.46
N SER A 331 37.21 -38.48 15.32
CA SER A 331 36.11 -39.12 16.08
C SER A 331 34.85 -38.23 15.97
N ASP A 332 33.85 -38.57 15.15
CA ASP A 332 32.73 -39.48 15.45
C ASP A 332 31.64 -38.83 16.36
N ILE A 333 30.64 -38.17 15.73
CA ILE A 333 29.26 -37.99 16.24
C ILE A 333 28.31 -37.94 15.01
N PRO A 334 27.25 -38.77 14.93
CA PRO A 334 26.34 -38.80 13.78
C PRO A 334 25.43 -37.56 13.73
N ARG A 335 25.35 -36.92 12.56
CA ARG A 335 24.38 -35.85 12.27
C ARG A 335 23.13 -36.51 11.68
N MET A 336 22.00 -36.21 12.30
CA MET A 336 20.65 -36.61 11.90
C MET A 336 20.34 -36.04 10.52
N ASP A 337 20.02 -36.93 9.58
CA ASP A 337 19.74 -36.61 8.18
C ASP A 337 18.52 -35.71 8.02
N SER A 338 18.68 -34.81 7.07
CA SER A 338 17.70 -33.88 6.48
C SER A 338 16.47 -34.58 5.91
N MET A 339 15.29 -34.02 6.20
CA MET A 339 14.08 -34.19 5.40
C MET A 339 14.32 -33.71 3.96
N PRO A 340 13.88 -34.46 2.93
CA PRO A 340 13.92 -33.98 1.56
C PRO A 340 12.71 -33.09 1.24
N GLU A 341 12.97 -31.98 0.55
CA GLU A 341 12.00 -31.24 -0.26
C GLU A 341 11.30 -32.19 -1.23
N VAL A 342 9.96 -32.22 -1.20
CA VAL A 342 9.15 -32.99 -2.15
C VAL A 342 8.58 -32.03 -3.19
N SER A 343 9.33 -31.83 -4.28
CA SER A 343 8.76 -31.58 -5.60
C SER A 343 8.45 -32.93 -6.23
N ASP A 344 7.27 -33.03 -6.86
CA ASP A 344 6.94 -33.86 -8.01
C ASP A 344 5.65 -34.67 -7.81
N GLU A 345 4.62 -34.25 -8.55
CA GLU A 345 3.33 -34.91 -8.77
C GLU A 345 3.48 -36.39 -9.21
N GLN A 346 4.67 -36.79 -9.68
CA GLN A 346 5.01 -38.14 -10.12
C GLN A 346 5.30 -39.12 -8.97
N SER A 347 5.78 -38.62 -7.82
CA SER A 347 6.09 -39.45 -6.64
C SER A 347 4.82 -39.93 -5.93
N VAL A 348 3.76 -39.11 -5.95
CA VAL A 348 2.46 -39.42 -5.35
C VAL A 348 1.74 -40.51 -6.15
N MET A 349 1.80 -40.45 -7.49
CA MET A 349 1.25 -41.47 -8.40
C MET A 349 1.96 -42.83 -8.26
N ALA A 350 3.27 -42.85 -7.99
CA ALA A 350 4.03 -44.08 -7.77
C ALA A 350 3.67 -44.77 -6.43
N ILE A 351 3.39 -44.01 -5.38
CA ILE A 351 2.94 -44.52 -4.08
C ILE A 351 1.49 -45.04 -4.15
N LEU A 352 0.66 -44.40 -4.98
CA LEU A 352 -0.73 -44.82 -5.24
C LEU A 352 -0.84 -46.10 -6.09
N ALA A 353 0.10 -46.35 -7.01
CA ALA A 353 0.08 -47.52 -7.89
C ALA A 353 0.66 -48.80 -7.27
N GLY A 354 1.52 -48.68 -6.25
CA GLY A 354 2.21 -49.82 -5.60
C GLY A 354 1.72 -50.19 -4.20
N GLY A 355 0.89 -49.35 -3.56
CA GLY A 355 0.40 -49.56 -2.19
C GLY A 355 -0.88 -50.39 -2.09
N SER A 356 -1.07 -51.10 -0.99
CA SER A 356 -2.35 -51.77 -0.70
C SER A 356 -3.47 -50.74 -0.56
N ILE A 357 -4.61 -50.97 -1.21
CA ILE A 357 -5.78 -50.06 -1.23
C ILE A 357 -6.18 -49.57 0.16
N ILE A 358 -6.05 -50.43 1.18
CA ILE A 358 -6.37 -50.11 2.58
C ILE A 358 -5.42 -49.06 3.16
N SER A 359 -4.11 -49.13 2.86
CA SER A 359 -3.13 -48.15 3.35
C SER A 359 -3.36 -46.77 2.72
N THR A 360 -3.77 -46.74 1.45
CA THR A 360 -4.14 -45.51 0.76
C THR A 360 -5.37 -44.88 1.39
N ILE A 361 -6.44 -45.64 1.64
CA ILE A 361 -7.66 -45.13 2.28
C ILE A 361 -7.36 -44.51 3.66
N ILE A 362 -6.54 -45.19 4.46
CA ILE A 362 -6.13 -44.69 5.79
C ILE A 362 -5.30 -43.40 5.66
N ALA A 363 -4.37 -43.34 4.71
CA ALA A 363 -3.54 -42.15 4.51
C ALA A 363 -4.36 -40.93 4.06
N PHE A 364 -5.28 -41.09 3.11
CA PHE A 364 -6.17 -40.00 2.67
C PHE A 364 -7.13 -39.57 3.78
N PHE A 365 -7.64 -40.50 4.59
CA PHE A 365 -8.48 -40.18 5.73
C PHE A 365 -7.72 -39.36 6.79
N LEU A 366 -6.50 -39.77 7.13
CA LEU A 366 -5.67 -39.04 8.11
C LEU A 366 -5.23 -37.67 7.58
N PHE A 367 -4.90 -37.57 6.29
CA PHE A 367 -4.55 -36.30 5.68
C PHE A 367 -5.75 -35.34 5.60
N GLY A 368 -6.94 -35.84 5.26
CA GLY A 368 -8.19 -35.07 5.32
C GLY A 368 -8.54 -34.62 6.73
N LEU A 369 -8.31 -35.47 7.74
CA LEU A 369 -8.49 -35.09 9.15
C LEU A 369 -7.50 -34.00 9.56
N ALA A 370 -6.22 -34.14 9.20
CA ALA A 370 -5.18 -33.14 9.49
C ALA A 370 -5.48 -31.80 8.81
N LEU A 371 -5.94 -31.82 7.55
CA LEU A 371 -6.39 -30.63 6.83
C LEU A 371 -7.61 -29.97 7.47
N SER A 372 -8.52 -30.74 8.06
CA SER A 372 -9.68 -30.17 8.77
C SER A 372 -9.32 -29.50 10.11
N MET A 373 -8.16 -29.81 10.68
CA MET A 373 -7.60 -29.13 11.87
C MET A 373 -6.76 -27.89 11.51
N THR A 374 -6.74 -27.48 10.24
CA THR A 374 -6.05 -26.24 9.86
C THR A 374 -6.85 -24.99 10.28
N PRO A 375 -6.16 -23.91 10.66
CA PRO A 375 -6.79 -22.69 11.17
C PRO A 375 -7.74 -21.99 10.17
N CYS A 376 -7.73 -22.40 8.89
CA CYS A 376 -8.60 -21.85 7.85
C CYS A 376 -10.03 -22.41 7.85
N VAL A 377 -10.27 -23.61 8.40
CA VAL A 377 -11.62 -24.25 8.43
C VAL A 377 -12.35 -24.00 9.75
N PHE A 378 -11.59 -23.68 10.81
CA PHE A 378 -12.12 -23.34 12.14
C PHE A 378 -13.15 -22.18 12.16
N PRO A 379 -13.04 -21.11 11.34
CA PRO A 379 -14.02 -20.03 11.30
C PRO A 379 -15.40 -20.45 10.76
N MET A 380 -15.46 -21.59 10.05
CA MET A 380 -16.67 -22.05 9.38
C MET A 380 -17.51 -22.99 10.27
N ILE A 381 -16.89 -23.64 11.27
CA ILE A 381 -17.55 -24.50 12.28
C ILE A 381 -18.60 -23.72 13.13
N PRO A 382 -18.33 -22.49 13.61
CA PRO A 382 -19.31 -21.67 14.30
C PRO A 382 -20.50 -21.25 13.43
N ILE A 383 -20.30 -21.07 12.12
CA ILE A 383 -21.36 -20.62 11.20
C ILE A 383 -22.40 -21.73 11.02
N LEU A 384 -21.97 -22.96 10.72
CA LEU A 384 -22.88 -24.11 10.61
C LEU A 384 -23.50 -24.48 11.97
N SER A 385 -22.74 -24.40 13.06
CA SER A 385 -23.26 -24.65 14.40
C SER A 385 -24.29 -23.60 14.82
N GLY A 386 -24.06 -22.32 14.47
CA GLY A 386 -25.00 -21.22 14.70
C GLY A 386 -26.28 -21.33 13.88
N ILE A 387 -26.20 -21.79 12.62
CA ILE A 387 -27.39 -22.03 11.77
C ILE A 387 -28.23 -23.20 12.29
N ILE A 388 -27.59 -24.30 12.72
CA ILE A 388 -28.29 -25.50 13.19
C ILE A 388 -28.89 -25.31 14.59
N VAL A 389 -28.21 -24.58 15.48
CA VAL A 389 -28.69 -24.28 16.83
C VAL A 389 -29.67 -23.10 16.86
N GLY A 390 -29.54 -22.13 15.93
CA GLY A 390 -30.40 -20.95 15.84
C GLY A 390 -31.78 -21.19 15.19
N GLN A 391 -31.92 -22.22 14.36
CA GLN A 391 -33.22 -22.61 13.78
C GLN A 391 -33.98 -23.58 14.72
N GLY A 392 -34.61 -23.02 15.75
CA GLY A 392 -35.38 -23.75 16.76
C GLY A 392 -36.46 -24.71 16.21
N ALA A 393 -36.69 -25.78 16.98
CA ALA A 393 -37.80 -26.76 17.00
C ALA A 393 -38.29 -27.44 15.69
N GLY A 394 -37.81 -27.07 14.50
CA GLY A 394 -38.32 -27.58 13.21
C GLY A 394 -37.32 -28.36 12.35
N ILE A 395 -36.04 -28.46 12.74
CA ILE A 395 -35.03 -29.19 11.95
C ILE A 395 -35.11 -30.69 12.23
N THR A 396 -35.57 -31.45 11.24
CA THR A 396 -35.44 -32.90 11.22
C THR A 396 -33.99 -33.28 10.88
N ARG A 397 -33.45 -34.33 11.52
CA ARG A 397 -32.06 -34.81 11.33
C ARG A 397 -31.67 -35.00 9.86
N LYS A 398 -32.64 -35.36 9.00
CA LYS A 398 -32.44 -35.52 7.55
C LYS A 398 -32.10 -34.21 6.83
N LYS A 399 -32.68 -33.08 7.26
CA LYS A 399 -32.46 -31.77 6.63
C LYS A 399 -31.09 -31.21 6.99
N ALA A 400 -30.66 -31.37 8.25
CA ALA A 400 -29.30 -31.01 8.68
C ALA A 400 -28.23 -31.82 7.93
N PHE A 401 -28.47 -33.11 7.72
CA PHE A 401 -27.58 -33.96 6.93
C PHE A 401 -27.52 -33.53 5.46
N MET A 402 -28.66 -33.25 4.83
CA MET A 402 -28.73 -32.76 3.45
C MET A 402 -27.99 -31.43 3.24
N LEU A 403 -28.13 -30.47 4.17
CA LEU A 403 -27.40 -29.21 4.10
C LEU A 403 -25.88 -29.41 4.24
N SER A 404 -25.45 -30.30 5.13
CA SER A 404 -24.02 -30.62 5.30
C SER A 404 -23.43 -31.25 4.04
N VAL A 405 -24.17 -32.16 3.39
CA VAL A 405 -23.76 -32.80 2.13
C VAL A 405 -23.71 -31.79 0.99
N ALA A 406 -24.71 -30.93 0.85
CA ALA A 406 -24.73 -29.90 -0.19
C ALA A 406 -23.55 -28.92 -0.06
N TYR A 407 -23.20 -28.55 1.18
CA TYR A 407 -22.05 -27.68 1.46
C TYR A 407 -20.71 -28.34 1.07
N VAL A 408 -20.50 -29.60 1.48
CA VAL A 408 -19.28 -30.35 1.12
C VAL A 408 -19.16 -30.53 -0.38
N LEU A 409 -20.25 -30.87 -1.08
CA LEU A 409 -20.26 -30.99 -2.54
C LEU A 409 -19.93 -29.67 -3.24
N GLY A 410 -20.41 -28.54 -2.71
CA GLY A 410 -20.08 -27.21 -3.25
C GLY A 410 -18.60 -26.90 -3.16
N MET A 411 -17.95 -27.19 -2.02
CA MET A 411 -16.51 -26.97 -1.85
C MET A 411 -15.64 -27.92 -2.66
N THR A 412 -16.13 -29.10 -3.03
CA THR A 412 -15.39 -30.02 -3.93
C THR A 412 -15.51 -29.65 -5.41
N ILE A 413 -16.45 -28.77 -5.78
CA ILE A 413 -16.68 -28.33 -7.16
C ILE A 413 -15.96 -27.00 -7.46
N MET A 414 -15.73 -26.17 -6.44
CA MET A 414 -14.84 -25.01 -6.50
C MET A 414 -13.38 -25.44 -6.41
#